data_AF-A0A246AEG9-F1
#
_entry.id   AF-A0A246AEG9-F1
#
_cell.length_a   1.000
_cell.length_b   1.000
_cell.length_c   1.000
_cell.angle_alpha   90.00
_cell.angle_beta   90.00
_cell.angle_gamma   90.00
#
_symmetry.space_group_name_H-M   'P 1'
#
loop_
_entity.id
_entity.type
_entity.pdbx_description
1 polymer ?
#
loop_
_entity_poly.entity_id
_entity_poly.type
_entity_poly.pdbx_seq_one_letter_code
_entity_poly.pdbx_strand_id
1 'polypeptide(L)'
;MDKLNRFFWFCSGAHIPTLEKYPSEQNKYTGIGATIFFTGLFAALSGGYAMYFVFKGDDLAVVFALIFGFLWGAAIFNMDRYIVSSLNKSAGTGKQLLQATPRILLAIMIGVVISRPIELKIFDKEIKERLKVSYLNGQRSKIDTLNKAFENKYQVEFGRLKQQKATRDSLEKGIKADRQKLNFEIFGNKTTETSGVMGYGPYAKRKEAEIKQREVELDSLRSNINKSESFVDKRKAFDGLFTEKLYTKKQLDSLANLAGFADRNWALGQLKFNVDGTRDNNTATAVTFIGLLFVFFECLPVFVKLMSARGPYDYATADGDDVFIYQSKKDKDFHFEVAANIHETRVDAESSKRKEIIKGKAYRDLEKYDWDQD
;
A
#
# COMPACT_ATOMS: atom_id res chain seq x y z
N MET A 1 23.97 36.87 4.80
CA MET A 1 22.93 36.06 4.13
C MET A 1 22.95 34.68 4.74
N ASP A 2 21.82 34.23 5.28
CA ASP A 2 21.73 32.95 5.97
C ASP A 2 22.07 31.78 5.06
N LYS A 3 22.96 30.89 5.53
CA LYS A 3 23.32 29.64 4.84
C LYS A 3 22.07 28.81 4.47
N LEU A 4 21.01 28.93 5.27
CA LEU A 4 19.72 28.29 5.06
C LEU A 4 19.00 28.80 3.80
N ASN A 5 18.99 30.12 3.57
CA ASN A 5 18.36 30.70 2.38
C ASN A 5 19.09 30.27 1.11
N ARG A 6 20.43 30.26 1.12
CA ARG A 6 21.23 29.75 -0.01
C ARG A 6 20.97 28.26 -0.29
N PHE A 7 20.78 27.45 0.74
CA PHE A 7 20.39 26.04 0.58
C PHE A 7 19.02 25.91 -0.10
N PHE A 8 18.00 26.64 0.37
CA PHE A 8 16.68 26.60 -0.28
C PHE A 8 16.70 27.19 -1.69
N TRP A 9 17.49 28.22 -1.97
CA TRP A 9 17.68 28.71 -3.34
C TRP A 9 18.28 27.63 -4.25
N PHE A 10 19.25 26.86 -3.75
CA PHE A 10 19.77 25.70 -4.46
C PHE A 10 18.68 24.64 -4.71
N CYS A 11 17.87 24.31 -3.70
CA CYS A 11 16.74 23.37 -3.83
C CYS A 11 15.72 23.83 -4.87
N SER A 12 15.48 25.13 -4.99
CA SER A 12 14.52 25.72 -5.93
C SER A 12 14.94 25.60 -7.40
N GLY A 13 16.20 25.24 -7.67
CA GLY A 13 16.76 25.19 -9.03
C GLY A 13 16.99 26.57 -9.67
N ALA A 14 16.98 27.65 -8.88
CA ALA A 14 17.24 29.00 -9.35
C ALA A 14 18.73 29.27 -9.60
N HIS A 15 19.02 30.20 -10.51
CA HIS A 15 20.36 30.72 -10.74
C HIS A 15 20.73 31.69 -9.60
N ILE A 16 21.46 31.19 -8.61
CA ILE A 16 21.82 31.90 -7.38
C ILE A 16 22.43 33.29 -7.64
N PRO A 17 23.42 33.45 -8.55
CA PRO A 17 24.02 34.77 -8.81
C PRO A 17 23.05 35.82 -9.36
N THR A 18 22.01 35.40 -10.09
CA THR A 18 20.97 36.32 -10.58
C THR A 18 19.98 36.64 -9.46
N LEU A 19 19.59 35.64 -8.66
CA LEU A 19 18.66 35.82 -7.55
C LEU A 19 19.22 36.75 -6.45
N GLU A 20 20.53 36.73 -6.23
CA GLU A 20 21.18 37.64 -5.27
C GLU A 20 21.02 39.12 -5.64
N LYS A 21 20.84 39.45 -6.92
CA LYS A 21 20.62 40.81 -7.41
C LYS A 21 19.20 41.33 -7.16
N TYR A 22 18.24 40.44 -6.89
CA TYR A 22 16.81 40.79 -6.76
C TYR A 22 16.24 40.33 -5.40
N PRO A 23 16.39 41.13 -4.33
CA PRO A 23 15.94 40.76 -2.98
C PRO A 23 14.43 40.52 -2.86
N SER A 24 13.61 41.17 -3.69
CA SER A 24 12.15 40.99 -3.70
C SER A 24 11.71 39.57 -4.07
N GLU A 25 12.54 38.82 -4.79
CA GLU A 25 12.23 37.46 -5.26
C GLU A 25 12.82 36.37 -4.35
N GLN A 26 13.71 36.72 -3.42
CA GLN A 26 14.41 35.75 -2.55
C GLN A 26 13.44 34.91 -1.73
N ASN A 27 12.43 35.53 -1.11
CA ASN A 27 11.45 34.80 -0.29
C ASN A 27 10.59 33.83 -1.12
N LYS A 28 10.25 34.20 -2.35
CA LYS A 28 9.50 33.35 -3.28
C LYS A 28 10.29 32.09 -3.64
N TYR A 29 11.57 32.25 -3.98
CA TYR A 29 12.43 31.12 -4.32
C TYR A 29 12.84 30.28 -3.09
N THR A 30 12.98 30.88 -1.91
CA THR A 30 13.12 30.14 -0.64
C THR A 30 11.90 29.26 -0.38
N GLY A 31 10.68 29.78 -0.57
CA GLY A 31 9.44 29.01 -0.39
C GLY A 31 9.32 27.84 -1.37
N ILE A 32 9.63 28.06 -2.64
CA ILE A 32 9.67 27.00 -3.66
C ILE A 32 10.74 25.95 -3.33
N GLY A 33 11.91 26.36 -2.87
CA GLY A 33 12.97 25.43 -2.47
C GLY A 33 12.61 24.62 -1.23
N ALA A 34 11.91 25.23 -0.28
CA ALA A 34 11.44 24.55 0.93
C ALA A 34 10.41 23.47 0.61
N THR A 35 9.44 23.73 -0.28
CA THR A 35 8.44 22.72 -0.67
C THR A 35 9.10 21.51 -1.35
N ILE A 36 10.03 21.73 -2.28
CA ILE A 36 10.80 20.66 -2.95
C ILE A 36 11.66 19.85 -1.96
N PHE A 37 12.25 20.51 -0.97
CA PHE A 37 13.02 19.82 0.06
C PHE A 37 12.11 18.90 0.90
N PHE A 38 10.93 19.39 1.30
CA PHE A 38 10.00 18.61 2.11
C PHE A 38 9.35 17.45 1.32
N THR A 39 9.07 17.60 0.02
CA THR A 39 8.61 16.47 -0.83
C THR A 39 9.67 15.38 -0.89
N GLY A 40 10.93 15.74 -1.16
CA GLY A 40 12.07 14.81 -1.12
C GLY A 40 12.28 14.15 0.26
N LEU A 41 12.09 14.90 1.35
CA LEU A 41 12.20 14.37 2.71
C LEU A 41 11.07 13.38 3.03
N PHE A 42 9.82 13.69 2.70
CA PHE A 42 8.69 12.78 2.89
C PHE A 42 8.82 11.54 2.01
N ALA A 43 9.31 11.69 0.77
CA ALA A 43 9.68 10.57 -0.08
C ALA A 43 10.74 9.67 0.58
N ALA A 44 11.79 10.27 1.17
CA ALA A 44 12.84 9.51 1.84
C ALA A 44 12.29 8.68 3.02
N LEU A 45 11.49 9.31 3.88
CA LEU A 45 10.86 8.66 5.02
C LEU A 45 9.87 7.56 4.58
N SER A 46 9.10 7.83 3.53
CA SER A 46 8.13 6.90 2.96
C SER A 46 8.80 5.68 2.33
N GLY A 47 9.79 5.89 1.46
CA GLY A 47 10.57 4.84 0.81
C GLY A 47 11.35 4.01 1.83
N GLY A 48 11.97 4.66 2.83
CA GLY A 48 12.65 3.97 3.92
C GLY A 48 11.70 3.13 4.76
N TYR A 49 10.52 3.65 5.10
CA TYR A 49 9.49 2.88 5.80
C TYR A 49 9.03 1.67 4.99
N ALA A 50 8.72 1.85 3.70
CA ALA A 50 8.32 0.74 2.83
C ALA A 50 9.40 -0.35 2.79
N MET A 51 10.66 0.04 2.57
CA MET A 51 11.78 -0.89 2.47
C MET A 51 12.04 -1.64 3.78
N TYR A 52 11.89 -0.96 4.93
CA TYR A 52 11.98 -1.61 6.24
C TYR A 52 10.93 -2.72 6.43
N PHE A 53 9.70 -2.53 5.93
CA PHE A 53 8.64 -3.53 6.03
C PHE A 53 8.72 -4.65 4.98
N VAL A 54 9.43 -4.42 3.89
CA VAL A 54 9.73 -5.46 2.89
C VAL A 54 10.77 -6.44 3.42
N PHE A 55 11.84 -5.94 4.06
CA PHE A 55 12.90 -6.77 4.66
C PHE A 55 12.69 -7.05 6.15
N LYS A 56 11.45 -6.92 6.64
CA LYS A 56 11.18 -7.08 8.07
C LYS A 56 11.52 -8.50 8.52
N GLY A 57 12.44 -8.62 9.48
CA GLY A 57 12.94 -9.90 9.99
C GLY A 57 14.38 -10.22 9.58
N ASP A 58 14.98 -9.40 8.72
CA ASP A 58 16.42 -9.41 8.41
C ASP A 58 17.17 -8.42 9.32
N ASP A 59 18.36 -8.81 9.80
CA ASP A 59 19.22 -7.98 10.65
C ASP A 59 19.67 -6.69 9.93
N LEU A 60 19.74 -6.73 8.58
CA LEU A 60 20.15 -5.58 7.77
C LEU A 60 18.99 -4.68 7.31
N ALA A 61 17.76 -4.96 7.71
CA ALA A 61 16.57 -4.23 7.25
C ALA A 61 16.66 -2.71 7.50
N VAL A 62 17.23 -2.30 8.63
CA VAL A 62 17.39 -0.87 8.97
C VAL A 62 18.40 -0.19 8.06
N VAL A 63 19.51 -0.87 7.74
CA VAL A 63 20.56 -0.32 6.86
C VAL A 63 20.02 -0.16 5.44
N PHE A 64 19.34 -1.19 4.91
CA PHE A 64 18.70 -1.10 3.60
C PHE A 64 17.63 0.00 3.57
N ALA A 65 16.82 0.15 4.62
CA ALA A 65 15.83 1.21 4.72
C ALA A 65 16.45 2.62 4.69
N LEU A 66 17.56 2.84 5.39
CA LEU A 66 18.24 4.14 5.40
C LEU A 66 18.87 4.47 4.05
N ILE A 67 19.60 3.52 3.44
CA ILE A 67 20.24 3.72 2.14
C ILE A 67 19.19 3.93 1.05
N PHE A 68 18.19 3.05 0.99
CA PHE A 68 17.13 3.15 0.00
C PHE A 68 16.29 4.41 0.20
N GLY A 69 15.93 4.75 1.44
CA GLY A 69 15.20 5.98 1.76
C GLY A 69 15.98 7.22 1.30
N PHE A 70 17.29 7.29 1.58
CA PHE A 70 18.12 8.38 1.10
C PHE A 70 18.18 8.47 -0.43
N LEU A 71 18.44 7.35 -1.12
CA LEU A 71 18.51 7.31 -2.58
C LEU A 71 17.17 7.68 -3.22
N TRP A 72 16.07 7.15 -2.69
CA TRP A 72 14.72 7.42 -3.18
C TRP A 72 14.33 8.88 -2.97
N GLY A 73 14.57 9.42 -1.77
CA GLY A 73 14.34 10.84 -1.47
C GLY A 73 15.19 11.76 -2.32
N ALA A 74 16.47 11.42 -2.56
CA ALA A 74 17.35 12.18 -3.44
C ALA A 74 16.87 12.14 -4.90
N ALA A 75 16.34 11.00 -5.36
CA ALA A 75 15.77 10.86 -6.70
C ALA A 75 14.52 11.74 -6.87
N ILE A 76 13.58 11.70 -5.93
CA ILE A 76 12.37 12.56 -5.96
C ILE A 76 12.76 14.03 -5.86
N PHE A 77 13.65 14.40 -4.93
CA PHE A 77 14.17 15.76 -4.81
C PHE A 77 14.79 16.28 -6.12
N ASN A 78 15.61 15.46 -6.79
CA ASN A 78 16.24 15.83 -8.04
C ASN A 78 15.20 16.02 -9.17
N MET A 79 14.23 15.10 -9.24
CA MET A 79 13.17 15.14 -10.23
C MET A 79 12.26 16.36 -10.03
N ASP A 80 11.79 16.64 -8.81
CA ASP A 80 10.97 17.80 -8.49
C ASP A 80 11.71 19.11 -8.78
N ARG A 81 13.00 19.18 -8.40
CA ARG A 81 13.86 20.31 -8.73
C ARG A 81 13.97 20.54 -10.23
N TYR A 82 14.19 19.48 -11.01
CA TYR A 82 14.26 19.55 -12.48
C TYR A 82 12.90 19.97 -13.09
N ILE A 83 11.80 19.50 -12.54
CA ILE A 83 10.44 19.86 -12.97
C ILE A 83 10.18 21.35 -12.75
N VAL A 84 10.60 21.91 -11.62
CA VAL A 84 10.40 23.33 -11.31
C VAL A 84 11.35 24.23 -12.10
N SER A 85 12.61 23.82 -12.30
CA SER A 85 13.59 24.60 -13.08
C SER A 85 13.27 24.64 -14.57
N SER A 86 12.64 23.59 -15.09
CA SER A 86 12.26 23.51 -16.51
C SER A 86 10.92 24.18 -16.84
N LEU A 87 10.23 24.80 -15.87
CA LEU A 87 9.04 25.62 -16.11
C LEU A 87 9.49 26.97 -16.67
N ASN A 88 9.40 27.14 -17.98
CA ASN A 88 9.74 28.39 -18.62
C ASN A 88 8.59 29.39 -18.46
N LYS A 89 8.79 30.38 -17.59
CA LYS A 89 7.80 31.45 -17.41
C LYS A 89 7.67 32.36 -18.62
N SER A 90 8.60 32.35 -19.58
CA SER A 90 8.61 33.20 -20.78
C SER A 90 7.55 32.82 -21.83
N ALA A 91 6.95 31.62 -21.74
CA ALA A 91 5.83 31.19 -22.58
C ALA A 91 4.49 31.84 -22.16
N GLY A 92 3.52 31.96 -23.08
CA GLY A 92 2.16 32.45 -22.74
C GLY A 92 1.39 31.49 -21.83
N THR A 93 0.43 32.00 -21.06
CA THR A 93 -0.31 31.27 -19.99
C THR A 93 -0.86 29.91 -20.44
N GLY A 94 -1.41 29.81 -21.66
CA GLY A 94 -1.91 28.54 -22.21
C GLY A 94 -0.80 27.51 -22.49
N LYS A 95 0.37 27.95 -22.96
CA LYS A 95 1.55 27.08 -23.18
C LYS A 95 2.17 26.64 -21.85
N GLN A 96 2.13 27.49 -20.82
CA GLN A 96 2.55 27.13 -19.46
C GLN A 96 1.66 26.04 -18.88
N LEU A 97 0.33 26.17 -19.02
CA LEU A 97 -0.60 25.15 -18.56
C LEU A 97 -0.38 23.83 -19.29
N LEU A 98 -0.24 23.86 -20.62
CA LEU A 98 0.02 22.66 -21.43
C LEU A 98 1.36 21.98 -21.05
N GLN A 99 2.40 22.76 -20.75
CA GLN A 99 3.69 22.23 -20.29
C GLN A 99 3.62 21.66 -18.86
N ALA A 100 2.73 22.20 -18.01
CA ALA A 100 2.53 21.78 -16.63
C ALA A 100 1.64 20.53 -16.50
N THR A 101 0.67 20.31 -17.39
CA THR A 101 -0.26 19.16 -17.33
C THR A 101 0.43 17.79 -17.18
N PRO A 102 1.36 17.38 -18.05
CA PRO A 102 2.03 16.09 -17.91
C PRO A 102 2.82 15.98 -16.59
N ARG A 103 3.28 17.11 -16.05
CA ARG A 103 4.03 17.18 -14.79
C ARG A 103 3.11 17.01 -13.58
N ILE A 104 1.94 17.64 -13.60
CA ILE A 104 0.93 17.48 -12.54
C ILE A 104 0.46 16.02 -12.50
N LEU A 105 0.24 15.38 -13.65
CA LEU A 105 -0.11 13.96 -13.70
C LEU A 105 0.98 13.07 -13.08
N LEU A 106 2.25 13.33 -13.41
CA LEU A 106 3.38 12.59 -12.84
C LEU A 106 3.49 12.81 -11.31
N ALA A 107 3.34 14.06 -10.85
CA ALA A 107 3.37 14.41 -9.43
C ALA A 107 2.21 13.76 -8.65
N ILE A 108 1.01 13.70 -9.24
CA ILE A 108 -0.13 12.98 -8.64
C ILE A 108 0.19 11.48 -8.52
N MET A 109 0.71 10.86 -9.58
CA MET A 109 1.05 9.44 -9.57
C MET A 109 2.10 9.12 -8.49
N ILE A 110 3.14 9.94 -8.40
CA ILE A 110 4.20 9.80 -7.40
C ILE A 110 3.68 10.08 -6.00
N GLY A 111 2.82 11.09 -5.83
CA GLY A 111 2.19 11.39 -4.55
C GLY A 111 1.30 10.27 -4.03
N VAL A 112 0.57 9.56 -4.89
CA VAL A 112 -0.18 8.36 -4.49
C VAL A 112 0.76 7.24 -4.04
N VAL A 113 1.91 7.07 -4.69
CA VAL A 113 2.90 6.05 -4.32
C VAL A 113 3.57 6.42 -2.98
N ILE A 114 3.94 7.69 -2.79
CA ILE A 114 4.59 8.19 -1.56
C ILE A 114 3.60 8.23 -0.38
N SER A 115 2.31 8.49 -0.62
CA SER A 115 1.31 8.54 0.46
C SER A 115 1.14 7.19 1.14
N ARG A 116 1.27 6.08 0.38
CA ARG A 116 0.90 4.76 0.87
C ARG A 116 1.72 4.28 2.07
N PRO A 117 3.06 4.32 2.07
CA PRO A 117 3.85 3.96 3.24
C PRO A 117 3.61 4.89 4.44
N ILE A 118 3.34 6.18 4.20
CA ILE A 118 3.03 7.14 5.27
C ILE A 118 1.65 6.86 5.89
N GLU A 119 0.63 6.56 5.08
CA GLU A 119 -0.68 6.10 5.56
C GLU A 119 -0.53 4.87 6.46
N LEU A 120 0.28 3.89 6.04
CA LEU A 120 0.57 2.70 6.83
C LEU A 120 1.24 3.01 8.16
N LYS A 121 2.06 4.07 8.23
CA LYS A 121 2.68 4.51 9.49
C LYS A 121 1.68 5.21 10.39
N ILE A 122 0.83 6.09 9.84
CA ILE A 122 -0.17 6.86 10.58
C ILE A 122 -1.19 5.92 11.23
N PHE A 123 -1.68 4.93 10.49
CA PHE A 123 -2.69 3.98 10.95
C PHE A 123 -2.10 2.67 11.52
N ASP A 124 -0.83 2.65 11.96
CA ASP A 124 -0.15 1.41 12.40
C ASP A 124 -0.91 0.70 13.53
N LYS A 125 -1.53 1.46 14.45
CA LYS A 125 -2.29 0.90 15.57
C LYS A 125 -3.56 0.19 15.09
N GLU A 126 -4.35 0.89 14.26
CA GLU A 126 -5.61 0.41 13.71
C GLU A 126 -5.37 -0.78 12.78
N ILE A 127 -4.30 -0.73 11.97
CA ILE A 127 -3.85 -1.83 11.11
C ILE A 127 -3.53 -3.07 11.96
N LYS A 128 -2.74 -2.92 13.04
CA LYS A 128 -2.40 -4.05 13.93
C LYS A 128 -3.64 -4.66 14.57
N GLU A 129 -4.60 -3.84 14.99
CA GLU A 129 -5.85 -4.35 15.57
C GLU A 129 -6.69 -5.12 14.54
N ARG A 130 -6.82 -4.59 13.33
CA ARG A 130 -7.50 -5.30 12.23
C ARG A 130 -6.80 -6.60 11.85
N LEU A 131 -5.47 -6.63 11.81
CA LEU A 131 -4.70 -7.84 11.55
C LEU A 131 -4.96 -8.90 12.63
N LYS A 132 -4.99 -8.52 13.91
CA LYS A 132 -5.30 -9.46 15.01
C LYS A 132 -6.69 -10.07 14.85
N VAL A 133 -7.70 -9.25 14.53
CA VAL A 133 -9.07 -9.74 14.28
C VAL A 133 -9.10 -10.68 13.07
N SER A 134 -8.41 -10.33 11.99
CA SER A 134 -8.32 -11.17 10.79
C SER A 134 -7.65 -12.52 11.08
N TYR A 135 -6.51 -12.55 11.78
CA TYR A 135 -5.83 -13.79 12.15
C TYR A 135 -6.69 -14.66 13.08
N LEU A 136 -7.41 -14.06 14.03
CA LEU A 136 -8.38 -14.77 14.88
C LEU A 136 -9.53 -15.36 14.08
N ASN A 137 -10.10 -14.60 13.14
CA ASN A 137 -11.20 -15.08 12.30
C ASN A 137 -10.74 -16.20 11.36
N GLY A 138 -9.55 -16.09 10.78
CA GLY A 138 -8.95 -17.14 9.96
C GLY A 138 -8.76 -18.45 10.75
N GLN A 139 -8.27 -18.36 11.99
CA GLN A 139 -8.20 -19.53 12.86
C GLN A 139 -9.56 -20.10 13.26
N ARG A 140 -10.53 -19.25 13.62
CA ARG A 140 -11.90 -19.70 13.94
C ARG A 140 -12.52 -20.44 12.78
N SER A 141 -12.36 -19.92 11.56
CA SER A 141 -12.84 -20.58 10.35
C SER A 141 -12.14 -21.92 10.14
N LYS A 142 -10.81 -21.99 10.33
CA LYS A 142 -10.06 -23.26 10.25
C LYS A 142 -10.58 -24.28 11.28
N ILE A 143 -10.75 -23.87 12.53
CA ILE A 143 -11.30 -24.72 13.61
C ILE A 143 -12.74 -25.17 13.28
N ASP A 144 -13.59 -24.27 12.78
CA ASP A 144 -14.97 -24.59 12.39
C ASP A 144 -15.02 -25.59 11.23
N THR A 145 -14.22 -25.39 10.19
CA THR A 145 -14.13 -26.35 9.07
C THR A 145 -13.65 -27.72 9.54
N LEU A 146 -12.69 -27.76 10.46
CA LEU A 146 -12.14 -28.98 11.01
C LEU A 146 -13.13 -29.70 11.95
N ASN A 147 -13.89 -28.94 12.74
CA ASN A 147 -15.02 -29.47 13.52
C ASN A 147 -16.11 -30.07 12.64
N LYS A 148 -16.52 -29.37 11.57
CA LYS A 148 -17.51 -29.87 10.61
C LYS A 148 -17.03 -31.12 9.89
N ALA A 149 -15.77 -31.16 9.46
CA ALA A 149 -15.17 -32.34 8.85
C ALA A 149 -15.15 -33.54 9.82
N PHE A 150 -14.85 -33.29 11.10
CA PHE A 150 -14.88 -34.32 12.14
C PHE A 150 -16.31 -34.81 12.40
N GLU A 151 -17.28 -33.91 12.54
CA GLU A 151 -18.69 -34.28 12.74
C GLU A 151 -19.23 -35.12 11.58
N ASN A 152 -18.89 -34.77 10.34
CA ASN A 152 -19.24 -35.55 9.16
C ASN A 152 -18.58 -36.94 9.17
N LYS A 153 -17.28 -37.03 9.53
CA LYS A 153 -16.54 -38.29 9.57
C LYS A 153 -17.07 -39.26 10.63
N TYR A 154 -17.50 -38.75 11.79
CA TYR A 154 -18.03 -39.55 12.90
C TYR A 154 -19.54 -39.39 13.11
N GLN A 155 -20.28 -39.04 12.05
CA GLN A 155 -21.70 -38.72 12.11
C GLN A 155 -22.52 -39.82 12.81
N VAL A 156 -22.21 -41.08 12.53
CA VAL A 156 -22.89 -42.25 13.12
C VAL A 156 -22.66 -42.31 14.63
N GLU A 157 -21.42 -42.11 15.09
CA GLU A 157 -21.08 -42.14 16.52
C GLU A 157 -21.69 -40.97 17.28
N PHE A 158 -21.70 -39.78 16.67
CA PHE A 158 -22.41 -38.62 17.24
C PHE A 158 -23.92 -38.83 17.29
N GLY A 159 -24.51 -39.44 16.24
CA GLY A 159 -25.92 -39.82 16.22
C GLY A 159 -26.27 -40.81 17.33
N ARG A 160 -25.46 -41.86 17.50
CA ARG A 160 -25.60 -42.85 18.57
C ARG A 160 -25.47 -42.21 19.95
N LEU A 161 -24.46 -41.36 20.16
CA LEU A 161 -24.25 -40.63 21.42
C LEU A 161 -25.45 -39.73 21.75
N LYS A 162 -25.96 -39.00 20.75
CA LYS A 162 -27.12 -38.10 20.90
C LYS A 162 -28.37 -38.88 21.28
N GLN A 163 -28.59 -40.04 20.65
CA GLN A 163 -29.70 -40.92 20.99
C GLN A 163 -29.55 -41.47 22.42
N GLN A 164 -28.37 -41.97 22.80
CA GLN A 164 -28.11 -42.46 24.16
C GLN A 164 -28.36 -41.39 25.23
N LYS A 165 -27.92 -40.14 24.98
CA LYS A 165 -28.19 -39.00 25.88
C LYS A 165 -29.68 -38.67 25.98
N ALA A 166 -30.40 -38.67 24.87
CA ALA A 166 -31.85 -38.45 24.86
C ALA A 166 -32.60 -39.55 25.64
N THR A 167 -32.21 -40.82 25.46
CA THR A 167 -32.75 -41.95 26.23
C THR A 167 -32.46 -41.80 27.71
N ARG A 168 -31.24 -41.40 28.10
CA ARG A 168 -30.88 -41.12 29.50
C ARG A 168 -31.78 -40.03 30.08
N ASP A 169 -31.95 -38.91 29.39
CA ASP A 169 -32.77 -37.79 29.88
C ASP A 169 -34.24 -38.18 30.03
N SER A 170 -34.76 -39.00 29.10
CA SER A 170 -36.11 -39.57 29.20
C SER A 170 -36.23 -40.50 30.41
N LEU A 171 -35.26 -41.39 30.61
CA LEU A 171 -35.26 -42.36 31.70
C LEU A 171 -35.16 -41.69 33.07
N GLU A 172 -34.31 -40.67 33.20
CA GLU A 172 -34.14 -39.87 34.41
C GLU A 172 -35.41 -39.08 34.76
N LYS A 173 -36.09 -38.50 33.75
CA LYS A 173 -37.42 -37.89 33.93
C LYS A 173 -38.46 -38.92 34.37
N GLY A 174 -38.45 -40.11 33.77
CA GLY A 174 -39.33 -41.23 34.15
C GLY A 174 -39.15 -41.63 35.61
N ILE A 175 -37.91 -41.94 36.02
CA ILE A 175 -37.57 -42.30 37.40
C ILE A 175 -38.02 -41.21 38.40
N LYS A 176 -37.83 -39.93 38.06
CA LYS A 176 -38.28 -38.82 38.92
C LYS A 176 -39.81 -38.82 39.08
N ALA A 177 -40.55 -39.06 38.00
CA ALA A 177 -42.01 -39.16 38.05
C ALA A 177 -42.46 -40.39 38.85
N ASP A 178 -41.79 -41.54 38.69
CA ASP A 178 -42.10 -42.75 39.45
C ASP A 178 -41.83 -42.59 40.95
N ARG A 179 -40.72 -41.93 41.33
CA ARG A 179 -40.43 -41.59 42.73
C ARG A 179 -41.52 -40.70 43.33
N GLN A 180 -42.04 -39.74 42.56
CA GLN A 180 -43.17 -38.91 43.00
C GLN A 180 -44.44 -39.76 43.22
N LYS A 181 -44.73 -40.70 42.30
CA LYS A 181 -45.85 -41.63 42.44
C LYS A 181 -45.69 -42.57 43.63
N LEU A 182 -44.48 -43.06 43.90
CA LEU A 182 -44.16 -43.87 45.08
C LEU A 182 -44.40 -43.09 46.37
N ASN A 183 -43.97 -41.82 46.42
CA ASN A 183 -44.26 -40.96 47.57
C ASN A 183 -45.77 -40.80 47.78
N PHE A 184 -46.54 -40.57 46.73
CA PHE A 184 -48.00 -40.48 46.84
C PHE A 184 -48.65 -41.79 47.33
N GLU A 185 -48.12 -42.94 46.93
CA GLU A 185 -48.56 -44.25 47.44
C GLU A 185 -48.28 -44.39 48.94
N ILE A 186 -47.06 -44.07 49.38
CA ILE A 186 -46.64 -44.20 50.79
C ILE A 186 -47.45 -43.29 51.72
N PHE A 187 -47.68 -42.04 51.29
CA PHE A 187 -48.40 -41.04 52.08
C PHE A 187 -49.94 -41.12 51.93
N GLY A 188 -50.46 -42.06 51.13
CA GLY A 188 -51.90 -42.26 50.98
C GLY A 188 -52.63 -41.18 50.17
N ASN A 189 -51.92 -40.44 49.30
CA ASN A 189 -52.54 -39.47 48.39
C ASN A 189 -53.22 -40.20 47.23
N LYS A 190 -54.55 -40.09 47.15
CA LYS A 190 -55.34 -40.79 46.11
C LYS A 190 -55.21 -40.11 44.76
N THR A 191 -54.70 -40.85 43.79
CA THR A 191 -54.60 -40.48 42.36
C THR A 191 -55.20 -41.62 41.51
N THR A 192 -55.23 -41.46 40.19
CA THR A 192 -55.66 -42.53 39.27
C THR A 192 -54.75 -43.77 39.32
N GLU A 193 -53.54 -43.64 39.87
CA GLU A 193 -52.50 -44.68 39.87
C GLU A 193 -51.98 -45.05 41.27
N THR A 194 -52.66 -44.59 42.33
CA THR A 194 -52.29 -44.88 43.74
C THR A 194 -53.48 -45.41 44.53
N SER A 195 -53.22 -46.26 45.52
CA SER A 195 -54.26 -46.90 46.33
C SER A 195 -54.97 -45.92 47.28
N GLY A 196 -54.32 -44.81 47.62
CA GLY A 196 -54.85 -43.81 48.57
C GLY A 196 -54.84 -44.30 50.03
N VAL A 197 -54.17 -45.42 50.31
CA VAL A 197 -54.02 -45.97 51.66
C VAL A 197 -52.61 -45.70 52.14
N MET A 198 -52.48 -45.03 53.28
CA MET A 198 -51.18 -44.72 53.87
C MET A 198 -50.48 -46.01 54.34
N GLY A 199 -49.21 -46.17 53.97
CA GLY A 199 -48.39 -47.28 54.41
C GLY A 199 -47.59 -47.95 53.29
N TYR A 200 -46.69 -48.83 53.70
CA TYR A 200 -45.77 -49.52 52.79
C TYR A 200 -46.32 -50.89 52.37
N GLY A 201 -47.33 -50.85 51.49
CA GLY A 201 -48.03 -52.03 51.00
C GLY A 201 -47.35 -52.77 49.82
N PRO A 202 -47.94 -53.86 49.32
CA PRO A 202 -47.41 -54.62 48.18
C PRO A 202 -47.29 -53.80 46.89
N TYR A 203 -48.14 -52.79 46.67
CA TYR A 203 -48.05 -51.87 45.54
C TYR A 203 -46.85 -50.92 45.65
N ALA A 204 -46.56 -50.40 46.86
CA ALA A 204 -45.37 -49.59 47.12
C ALA A 204 -44.07 -50.40 46.88
N LYS A 205 -44.02 -51.65 47.38
CA LYS A 205 -42.89 -52.58 47.14
C LYS A 205 -42.65 -52.85 45.65
N ARG A 206 -43.72 -53.03 44.86
CA ARG A 206 -43.62 -53.21 43.41
C ARG A 206 -43.09 -51.97 42.70
N LYS A 207 -43.62 -50.79 43.01
CA LYS A 207 -43.14 -49.52 42.42
C LYS A 207 -41.69 -49.25 42.77
N GLU A 208 -41.26 -49.56 44.00
CA GLU A 208 -39.85 -49.45 44.39
C GLU A 208 -38.96 -50.43 43.61
N ALA A 209 -39.39 -51.67 43.41
CA ALA A 209 -38.66 -52.63 42.59
C ALA A 209 -38.53 -52.18 41.13
N GLU A 210 -39.58 -51.60 40.53
CA GLU A 210 -39.56 -51.03 39.19
C GLU A 210 -38.62 -49.82 39.08
N ILE A 211 -38.64 -48.91 40.08
CA ILE A 211 -37.71 -47.77 40.15
C ILE A 211 -36.27 -48.27 40.24
N LYS A 212 -35.99 -49.24 41.11
CA LYS A 212 -34.66 -49.82 41.27
C LYS A 212 -34.14 -50.48 39.99
N GLN A 213 -35.01 -51.16 39.25
CA GLN A 213 -34.66 -51.73 37.94
C GLN A 213 -34.30 -50.63 36.94
N ARG A 214 -35.10 -49.57 36.84
CA ARG A 214 -34.82 -48.41 35.97
C ARG A 214 -33.54 -47.67 36.37
N GLU A 215 -33.22 -47.61 37.67
CA GLU A 215 -31.96 -47.04 38.16
C GLU A 215 -30.74 -47.86 37.70
N VAL A 216 -30.81 -49.18 37.77
CA VAL A 216 -29.76 -50.08 37.23
C VAL A 216 -29.60 -49.88 35.71
N GLU A 217 -30.71 -49.77 34.98
CA GLU A 217 -30.68 -49.45 33.54
C GLU A 217 -30.05 -48.08 33.28
N LEU A 218 -30.39 -47.05 34.07
CA LEU A 218 -29.80 -45.71 33.98
C LEU A 218 -28.28 -45.73 34.23
N ASP A 219 -27.82 -46.48 35.22
CA ASP A 219 -26.39 -46.61 35.53
C ASP A 219 -25.64 -47.32 34.41
N SER A 220 -26.23 -48.38 33.84
CA SER A 220 -25.68 -49.05 32.66
C SER A 220 -25.58 -48.11 31.46
N LEU A 221 -26.60 -47.28 31.24
CA LEU A 221 -26.67 -46.32 30.16
C LEU A 221 -25.65 -45.19 30.36
N ARG A 222 -25.48 -44.69 31.59
CA ARG A 222 -24.44 -43.72 31.96
C ARG A 222 -23.04 -44.27 31.69
N SER A 223 -22.78 -45.52 32.04
CA SER A 223 -21.50 -46.19 31.75
C SER A 223 -21.24 -46.28 30.24
N ASN A 224 -22.26 -46.62 29.45
CA ASN A 224 -22.15 -46.67 27.99
C ASN A 224 -21.94 -45.29 27.35
N ILE A 225 -22.60 -44.24 27.86
CA ILE A 225 -22.37 -42.85 27.44
C ILE A 225 -20.92 -42.46 27.71
N ASN A 226 -20.40 -42.71 28.92
CA ASN A 226 -19.02 -42.37 29.27
C ASN A 226 -17.99 -43.05 28.36
N LYS A 227 -18.23 -44.32 27.99
CA LYS A 227 -17.36 -45.04 27.02
C LYS A 227 -17.42 -44.40 25.63
N SER A 228 -18.62 -44.08 25.15
CA SER A 228 -18.80 -43.41 23.86
C SER A 228 -18.18 -42.01 23.84
N GLU A 229 -18.31 -41.22 24.92
CA GLU A 229 -17.66 -39.91 25.06
C GLU A 229 -16.14 -40.04 25.05
N SER A 230 -15.58 -40.97 25.82
CA SER A 230 -14.15 -41.24 25.82
C SER A 230 -13.62 -41.64 24.44
N PHE A 231 -14.39 -42.41 23.67
CA PHE A 231 -14.02 -42.75 22.28
C PHE A 231 -13.97 -41.50 21.40
N VAL A 232 -15.01 -40.65 21.45
CA VAL A 232 -15.07 -39.41 20.67
C VAL A 232 -13.91 -38.49 21.05
N ASP A 233 -13.61 -38.33 22.33
CA ASP A 233 -12.51 -37.45 22.79
C ASP A 233 -11.14 -37.97 22.33
N LYS A 234 -10.90 -39.28 22.39
CA LYS A 234 -9.67 -39.87 21.82
C LYS A 234 -9.56 -39.63 20.32
N ARG A 235 -10.68 -39.69 19.58
CA ARG A 235 -10.69 -39.40 18.14
C ARG A 235 -10.46 -37.92 17.85
N LYS A 236 -11.02 -37.01 18.64
CA LYS A 236 -10.73 -35.57 18.55
C LYS A 236 -9.25 -35.28 18.78
N ALA A 237 -8.63 -35.94 19.76
CA ALA A 237 -7.20 -35.82 20.01
C ALA A 237 -6.37 -36.36 18.84
N PHE A 238 -6.73 -37.54 18.31
CA PHE A 238 -6.03 -38.18 17.20
C PHE A 238 -6.11 -37.38 15.90
N ASP A 239 -7.30 -36.88 15.55
CA ASP A 239 -7.51 -36.06 14.35
C ASP A 239 -7.07 -34.59 14.54
N GLY A 240 -6.44 -34.26 15.68
CA GLY A 240 -5.78 -32.96 15.91
C GLY A 240 -6.70 -31.80 16.27
N LEU A 241 -7.98 -32.04 16.58
CA LEU A 241 -8.94 -30.99 16.98
C LEU A 241 -8.46 -30.21 18.21
N PHE A 242 -7.81 -30.89 19.16
CA PHE A 242 -7.31 -30.26 20.38
C PHE A 242 -5.97 -29.54 20.21
N THR A 243 -5.30 -29.76 19.08
CA THR A 243 -4.00 -29.14 18.75
C THR A 243 -4.19 -27.73 18.20
N GLU A 244 -5.29 -27.49 17.48
CA GLU A 244 -5.64 -26.17 16.94
C GLU A 244 -6.28 -25.29 18.03
N LYS A 245 -5.45 -24.55 18.75
CA LYS A 245 -5.87 -23.56 19.75
C LYS A 245 -5.89 -22.16 19.17
N LEU A 246 -6.84 -21.35 19.63
CA LEU A 246 -6.86 -19.92 19.34
C LEU A 246 -5.56 -19.27 19.82
N TYR A 247 -4.99 -18.39 18.99
CA TYR A 247 -3.80 -17.63 19.33
C TYR A 247 -4.02 -16.86 20.64
N THR A 248 -3.01 -16.93 21.51
CA THR A 248 -2.96 -16.07 22.70
C THR A 248 -2.75 -14.62 22.29
N LYS A 249 -3.13 -13.67 23.14
CA LYS A 249 -2.91 -12.23 22.89
C LYS A 249 -1.44 -11.93 22.51
N LYS A 250 -0.47 -12.56 23.19
CA LYS A 250 0.97 -12.40 22.92
C LYS A 250 1.38 -12.92 21.53
N GLN A 251 0.84 -14.06 21.09
CA GLN A 251 1.11 -14.60 19.75
C GLN A 251 0.51 -13.71 18.65
N LEU A 252 -0.70 -13.19 18.88
CA LEU A 252 -1.36 -12.22 18.00
C LEU A 252 -0.58 -10.91 17.90
N ASP A 253 -0.10 -10.40 19.03
CA ASP A 253 0.75 -9.20 19.06
C ASP A 253 2.05 -9.43 18.27
N SER A 254 2.68 -10.59 18.43
CA SER A 254 3.88 -10.97 17.68
C SER A 254 3.63 -11.05 16.17
N LEU A 255 2.56 -11.75 15.75
CA LEU A 255 2.17 -11.88 14.35
C LEU A 255 1.84 -10.53 13.71
N ALA A 256 1.05 -9.69 14.38
CA ALA A 256 0.71 -8.35 13.89
C ALA A 256 1.95 -7.43 13.82
N ASN A 257 2.93 -7.63 14.69
CA ASN A 257 4.20 -6.92 14.62
C ASN A 257 5.05 -7.43 13.45
N LEU A 258 5.12 -8.73 13.20
CA LEU A 258 5.87 -9.33 12.10
C LEU A 258 5.23 -9.15 10.72
N ALA A 259 3.94 -8.78 10.67
CA ALA A 259 3.21 -8.53 9.43
C ALA A 259 3.99 -7.62 8.47
N GLY A 260 4.23 -8.16 7.27
CA GLY A 260 4.96 -7.49 6.19
C GLY A 260 4.15 -6.39 5.52
N PHE A 261 4.73 -5.75 4.51
CA PHE A 261 4.10 -4.63 3.80
C PHE A 261 2.74 -5.00 3.18
N ALA A 262 2.62 -6.18 2.56
CA ALA A 262 1.39 -6.62 1.90
C ALA A 262 0.21 -6.78 2.87
N ASP A 263 0.44 -7.46 4.00
CA ASP A 263 -0.58 -7.66 5.06
C ASP A 263 -1.07 -6.32 5.62
N ARG A 264 -0.12 -5.41 5.89
CA ARG A 264 -0.42 -4.06 6.36
C ARG A 264 -1.22 -3.26 5.34
N ASN A 265 -0.85 -3.36 4.06
CA ASN A 265 -1.57 -2.70 2.96
C ASN A 265 -2.98 -3.24 2.77
N TRP A 266 -3.16 -4.55 2.88
CA TRP A 266 -4.48 -5.18 2.87
C TRP A 266 -5.33 -4.69 4.05
N ALA A 267 -4.77 -4.70 5.27
CA ALA A 267 -5.47 -4.25 6.47
C ALA A 267 -5.86 -2.76 6.41
N LEU A 268 -5.00 -1.90 5.85
CA LEU A 268 -5.34 -0.48 5.59
C LEU A 268 -6.53 -0.33 4.63
N GLY A 269 -6.63 -1.19 3.62
CA GLY A 269 -7.81 -1.25 2.75
C GLY A 269 -9.08 -1.65 3.50
N GLN A 270 -8.95 -2.60 4.43
CA GLN A 270 -10.05 -3.09 5.25
C GLN A 270 -10.52 -2.12 6.33
N LEU A 271 -9.69 -1.14 6.72
CA LEU A 271 -10.10 -0.09 7.67
C LEU A 271 -11.28 0.74 7.15
N LYS A 272 -11.50 0.77 5.84
CA LYS A 272 -12.65 1.47 5.22
C LYS A 272 -13.99 0.74 5.42
N PHE A 273 -13.98 -0.45 6.01
CA PHE A 273 -15.14 -1.30 6.19
C PHE A 273 -15.33 -1.68 7.67
N ASN A 274 -16.59 -1.68 8.10
CA ASN A 274 -17.01 -2.19 9.39
C ASN A 274 -17.05 -3.72 9.40
N VAL A 275 -17.22 -4.29 10.58
CA VAL A 275 -17.33 -5.75 10.77
C VAL A 275 -18.52 -6.32 9.98
N ASP A 276 -19.57 -5.52 9.79
CA ASP A 276 -20.79 -5.91 9.06
C ASP A 276 -20.67 -5.75 7.54
N GLY A 277 -19.49 -5.39 7.03
CA GLY A 277 -19.24 -5.16 5.59
C GLY A 277 -19.74 -3.80 5.08
N THR A 278 -20.41 -3.00 5.92
CA THR A 278 -20.77 -1.62 5.59
C THR A 278 -19.53 -0.73 5.56
N ARG A 279 -19.52 0.31 4.72
CA ARG A 279 -18.39 1.25 4.70
C ARG A 279 -18.39 2.11 5.96
N ASP A 280 -17.25 2.11 6.66
CA ASP A 280 -16.99 3.11 7.71
C ASP A 280 -16.62 4.42 7.02
N ASN A 281 -17.63 5.28 6.83
CA ASN A 281 -17.44 6.52 6.09
C ASN A 281 -16.43 7.47 6.77
N ASN A 282 -16.30 7.40 8.10
CA ASN A 282 -15.39 8.26 8.85
C ASN A 282 -13.94 7.85 8.58
N THR A 283 -13.62 6.57 8.80
CA THR A 283 -12.28 6.04 8.57
C THR A 283 -11.91 6.05 7.08
N ALA A 284 -12.86 5.74 6.20
CA ALA A 284 -12.64 5.81 4.75
C ALA A 284 -12.32 7.22 4.27
N THR A 285 -13.03 8.22 4.78
CA THR A 285 -12.78 9.63 4.46
C THR A 285 -11.44 10.07 5.05
N ALA A 286 -11.10 9.68 6.28
CA ALA A 286 -9.81 10.01 6.89
C ALA A 286 -8.62 9.47 6.08
N VAL A 287 -8.64 8.17 5.72
CA VAL A 287 -7.58 7.56 4.89
C VAL A 287 -7.47 8.26 3.54
N THR A 288 -8.61 8.55 2.90
CA THR A 288 -8.62 9.20 1.57
C THR A 288 -8.15 10.65 1.65
N PHE A 289 -8.55 11.39 2.69
CA PHE A 289 -8.15 12.77 2.93
C PHE A 289 -6.65 12.89 3.16
N ILE A 290 -6.05 12.00 3.96
CA ILE A 290 -4.60 11.98 4.18
C ILE A 290 -3.86 11.69 2.88
N GLY A 291 -4.31 10.72 2.08
CA GLY A 291 -3.72 10.43 0.77
C GLY A 291 -3.77 11.65 -0.18
N LEU A 292 -4.92 12.32 -0.26
CA LEU A 292 -5.09 13.53 -1.06
C LEU A 292 -4.23 14.70 -0.55
N LEU A 293 -4.01 14.80 0.76
CA LEU A 293 -3.14 15.82 1.36
C LEU A 293 -1.68 15.64 0.95
N PHE A 294 -1.17 14.41 0.90
CA PHE A 294 0.17 14.14 0.38
C PHE A 294 0.28 14.43 -1.12
N VAL A 295 -0.71 14.00 -1.91
CA VAL A 295 -0.77 14.36 -3.34
C VAL A 295 -0.77 15.88 -3.54
N PHE A 296 -1.49 16.61 -2.68
CA PHE A 296 -1.49 18.07 -2.71
C PHE A 296 -0.11 18.67 -2.39
N PHE A 297 0.57 18.15 -1.37
CA PHE A 297 1.93 18.58 -1.02
C PHE A 297 2.95 18.29 -2.13
N GLU A 298 2.85 17.18 -2.83
CA GLU A 298 3.69 16.89 -4.01
C GLU A 298 3.40 17.85 -5.17
N CYS A 299 2.15 18.31 -5.32
CA CYS A 299 1.78 19.29 -6.34
C CYS A 299 2.13 20.74 -5.95
N LEU A 300 2.44 21.03 -4.68
CA LEU A 300 2.67 22.40 -4.19
C LEU A 300 3.77 23.14 -4.97
N PRO A 301 4.96 22.56 -5.25
CA PRO A 301 6.01 23.29 -5.97
C PRO A 301 5.54 23.80 -7.34
N VAL A 302 4.76 22.98 -8.06
CA VAL A 302 4.20 23.33 -9.37
C VAL A 302 3.11 24.39 -9.22
N PHE A 303 2.17 24.23 -8.27
CA PHE A 303 1.11 25.20 -8.04
C PHE A 303 1.67 26.56 -7.62
N VAL A 304 2.63 26.59 -6.69
CA VAL A 304 3.29 27.84 -6.25
C VAL A 304 3.98 28.52 -7.44
N LYS A 305 4.68 27.77 -8.29
CA LYS A 305 5.34 28.33 -9.47
C LYS A 305 4.34 28.89 -10.49
N LEU A 306 3.23 28.20 -10.74
CA LEU A 306 2.16 28.63 -11.66
C LEU A 306 1.37 29.83 -11.14
N MET A 307 1.06 29.88 -9.83
CA MET A 307 0.33 31.01 -9.22
C MET A 307 1.21 32.25 -9.08
N SER A 308 2.53 32.08 -8.97
CA SER A 308 3.44 33.22 -8.82
C SER A 308 3.54 34.05 -10.11
N ALA A 309 3.33 35.36 -10.02
CA ALA A 309 3.52 36.28 -11.13
C ALA A 309 4.99 36.28 -11.63
N ARG A 310 5.19 36.72 -12.88
CA ARG A 310 6.55 37.00 -13.41
C ARG A 310 7.17 38.11 -12.57
N GLY A 311 8.31 37.80 -11.96
CA GLY A 311 9.07 38.76 -11.15
C GLY A 311 10.30 39.32 -11.87
N PRO A 312 10.98 40.32 -11.29
CA PRO A 312 12.21 40.90 -11.84
C PRO A 312 13.30 39.87 -12.15
N TYR A 313 13.42 38.82 -11.33
CA TYR A 313 14.31 37.69 -11.60
C TYR A 313 13.95 36.98 -12.92
N ASP A 314 12.66 36.72 -13.15
CA ASP A 314 12.20 35.96 -14.33
C ASP A 314 12.47 36.76 -15.62
N TYR A 315 12.34 38.10 -15.57
CA TYR A 315 12.72 38.99 -16.68
C TYR A 315 14.24 39.01 -16.90
N ALA A 316 15.03 39.18 -15.84
CA ALA A 316 16.48 39.22 -15.95
C ALA A 316 17.08 37.92 -16.53
N THR A 317 16.48 36.76 -16.21
CA THR A 317 16.88 35.50 -16.84
C THR A 317 16.49 35.43 -18.31
N ALA A 318 15.29 35.89 -18.67
CA ALA A 318 14.83 35.87 -20.06
C ALA A 318 15.64 36.82 -20.95
N ASP A 319 15.89 38.04 -20.47
CA ASP A 319 16.69 39.04 -21.19
C ASP A 319 18.13 38.53 -21.38
N GLY A 320 18.70 37.87 -20.37
CA GLY A 320 20.00 37.22 -20.47
C GLY A 320 20.04 36.16 -21.56
N ASP A 321 19.06 35.25 -21.58
CA ASP A 321 18.95 34.21 -22.60
C ASP A 321 18.79 34.80 -24.01
N ASP A 322 17.96 35.84 -24.16
CA ASP A 322 17.74 36.53 -25.44
C ASP A 322 19.03 37.18 -25.97
N VAL A 323 19.82 37.81 -25.10
CA VAL A 323 21.13 38.40 -25.47
C VAL A 323 22.10 37.30 -25.93
N PHE A 324 22.18 36.18 -25.21
CA PHE A 324 23.05 35.06 -25.61
C PHE A 324 22.62 34.43 -26.93
N ILE A 325 21.31 34.24 -27.14
CA ILE A 325 20.78 33.72 -28.40
C ILE A 325 21.07 34.69 -29.55
N TYR A 326 20.95 36.00 -29.33
CA TYR A 326 21.27 37.01 -30.32
C TYR A 326 22.76 36.97 -30.71
N GLN A 327 23.67 36.96 -29.73
CA GLN A 327 25.10 36.85 -29.96
C GLN A 327 25.45 35.57 -30.73
N SER A 328 24.91 34.42 -30.31
CA SER A 328 25.11 33.15 -30.99
C SER A 328 24.65 33.17 -32.44
N LYS A 329 23.51 33.82 -32.73
CA LYS A 329 23.03 34.01 -34.11
C LYS A 329 24.00 34.88 -34.91
N LYS A 330 24.50 35.98 -34.34
CA LYS A 330 25.46 36.87 -35.01
C LYS A 330 26.80 36.19 -35.29
N ASP A 331 27.33 35.41 -34.36
CA ASP A 331 28.55 34.64 -34.55
C ASP A 331 28.38 33.60 -35.66
N LYS A 332 27.23 32.92 -35.68
CA LYS A 332 26.89 31.98 -36.75
C LYS A 332 26.83 32.67 -38.11
N ASP A 333 26.18 33.83 -38.19
CA ASP A 333 26.07 34.61 -39.44
C ASP A 333 27.46 35.09 -39.91
N PHE A 334 28.31 35.57 -38.99
CA PHE A 334 29.70 35.90 -39.28
C PHE A 334 30.47 34.71 -39.87
N HIS A 335 30.36 33.53 -39.26
CA HIS A 335 31.01 32.32 -39.79
C HIS A 335 30.49 31.92 -41.17
N PHE A 336 29.19 32.06 -41.44
CA PHE A 336 28.64 31.83 -42.77
C PHE A 336 29.18 32.81 -43.81
N GLU A 337 29.24 34.10 -43.46
CA GLU A 337 29.74 35.15 -44.35
C GLU A 337 31.23 34.98 -44.66
N VAL A 338 32.05 34.66 -43.64
CA VAL A 338 33.47 34.33 -43.82
C VAL A 338 33.64 33.08 -44.70
N ALA A 339 32.87 32.01 -44.45
CA ALA A 339 32.93 30.81 -45.26
C ALA A 339 32.51 31.06 -46.72
N ALA A 340 31.47 31.87 -46.94
CA ALA A 340 31.01 32.26 -48.27
C ALA A 340 32.08 33.05 -49.03
N ASN A 341 32.68 34.06 -48.39
CA ASN A 341 33.74 34.88 -48.99
C ASN A 341 34.99 34.04 -49.33
N ILE A 342 35.41 33.13 -48.45
CA ILE A 342 36.52 32.20 -48.72
C ILE A 342 36.18 31.29 -49.90
N HIS A 343 34.95 30.77 -49.95
CA HIS A 343 34.50 29.91 -51.05
C HIS A 343 34.50 30.66 -52.38
N GLU A 344 33.93 31.87 -52.43
CA GLU A 344 33.92 32.72 -53.61
C GLU A 344 35.34 33.01 -54.11
N THR A 345 36.23 33.43 -53.20
CA THR A 345 37.64 33.69 -53.52
C THR A 345 38.33 32.43 -54.07
N ARG A 346 38.05 31.26 -53.48
CA ARG A 346 38.61 29.98 -53.95
C ARG A 346 38.10 29.60 -55.34
N VAL A 347 36.80 29.81 -55.60
CA VAL A 347 36.18 29.56 -56.91
C VAL A 347 36.77 30.49 -57.96
N ASP A 348 36.90 31.78 -57.66
CA ASP A 348 37.47 32.76 -58.59
C ASP A 348 38.95 32.46 -58.89
N ALA A 349 39.75 32.15 -57.87
CA ALA A 349 41.16 31.77 -58.03
C ALA A 349 41.33 30.49 -58.88
N GLU A 350 40.55 29.44 -58.62
CA GLU A 350 40.57 28.21 -59.43
C GLU A 350 40.09 28.45 -60.87
N SER A 351 39.02 29.22 -61.05
CA SER A 351 38.47 29.59 -62.35
C SER A 351 39.50 30.36 -63.19
N SER A 352 40.12 31.39 -62.59
CA SER A 352 41.17 32.19 -63.23
C SER A 352 42.39 31.35 -63.60
N LYS A 353 42.87 30.48 -62.69
CA LYS A 353 43.96 29.54 -62.98
C LYS A 353 43.62 28.63 -64.15
N ARG A 354 42.42 28.05 -64.20
CA ARG A 354 41.97 27.18 -65.29
C ARG A 354 41.87 27.93 -66.62
N LYS A 355 41.33 29.15 -66.61
CA LYS A 355 41.26 30.01 -67.80
C LYS A 355 42.65 30.27 -68.39
N GLU A 356 43.63 30.62 -67.56
CA GLU A 356 45.00 30.85 -68.03
C GLU A 356 45.68 29.57 -68.58
N ILE A 357 45.45 28.41 -67.95
CA ILE A 357 45.94 27.13 -68.47
C ILE A 357 45.32 26.83 -69.84
N ILE A 358 44.02 27.09 -70.02
CA ILE A 358 43.33 26.88 -71.30
C ILE A 358 43.88 27.83 -72.37
N LYS A 359 44.03 29.13 -72.07
CA LYS A 359 44.66 30.08 -72.99
C LYS A 359 46.06 29.63 -73.40
N GLY A 360 46.89 29.23 -72.43
CA GLY A 360 48.25 28.74 -72.70
C GLY A 360 48.31 27.42 -73.48
N LYS A 361 47.26 26.59 -73.44
CA LYS A 361 47.12 25.44 -74.35
C LYS A 361 46.71 25.91 -75.74
N ALA A 362 45.69 26.76 -75.85
CA ALA A 362 45.22 27.29 -77.13
C ALA A 362 46.34 28.03 -77.90
N TYR A 363 47.19 28.81 -77.23
CA TYR A 363 48.35 29.44 -77.85
C TYR A 363 49.38 28.43 -78.37
N ARG A 364 49.67 27.36 -77.61
CA ARG A 364 50.56 26.30 -78.07
C ARG A 364 49.99 25.50 -79.23
N ASP A 365 48.68 25.29 -79.24
CA ASP A 365 47.99 24.60 -80.33
C ASP A 365 47.97 25.49 -81.59
N LEU A 366 47.84 26.82 -81.44
CA LEU A 366 48.00 27.83 -82.50
C LEU A 366 49.44 27.89 -83.06
N GLU A 367 50.47 27.81 -82.21
CA GLU A 367 51.88 27.74 -82.67
C GLU A 367 52.18 26.46 -83.45
N LYS A 368 51.47 25.37 -83.15
CA LYS A 368 51.59 24.09 -83.86
C LYS A 368 50.62 23.95 -85.03
N TYR A 369 49.77 24.94 -85.25
CA TYR A 369 48.84 24.95 -86.37
C TYR A 369 49.63 25.21 -87.65
N ASP A 370 49.55 24.27 -88.58
CA ASP A 370 50.20 24.38 -89.88
C ASP A 370 49.31 25.23 -90.79
N TRP A 371 49.71 26.49 -90.98
CA TRP A 371 48.92 27.48 -91.73
C TRP A 371 48.89 27.22 -93.24
N ASP A 372 49.65 26.23 -93.73
CA ASP A 372 49.75 25.88 -95.15
C ASP A 372 48.82 24.70 -95.56
N GLN A 373 47.92 24.24 -94.67
CA GLN A 373 46.97 23.15 -94.96
C GLN A 373 45.50 23.58 -95.19
N ASP A 374 45.19 24.88 -95.27
CA ASP A 374 43.85 25.39 -95.65
C ASP A 374 43.82 26.08 -97.03
#